data_AF-A0A7C6P2F2-F1
#
_entry.id   AF-A0A7C6P2F2-F1
#
_cell.length_a   1.000
_cell.length_b   1.000
_cell.length_c   1.000
_cell.angle_alpha   90.00
_cell.angle_beta   90.00
_cell.angle_gamma   90.00
#
_symmetry.space_group_name_H-M   'P 1'
#
loop_
_entity.id
_entity.type
_entity.pdbx_description
1 polymer ?
#
loop_
_entity_poly.entity_id
_entity_poly.type
_entity_poly.pdbx_seq_one_letter_code
_entity_poly.pdbx_strand_id
1 'polypeptide(L)' 'MGYVKWWDKLPKWAKFLLAFFAGWLVLGVYRILKGHLIAGIIWLICGGFVIGWAWDWISVLLYNKVTLFAD' A
#
# COMPACT_ATOMS: atom_id res chain seq x y z
N MET A 1 -15.53 2.86 1.24
CA MET A 1 -14.89 1.55 0.92
C MET A 1 -14.68 1.28 -0.59
N GLY A 2 -15.00 2.20 -1.51
CA GLY A 2 -14.79 1.99 -2.96
C GLY A 2 -13.32 1.87 -3.38
N TYR A 3 -12.44 2.66 -2.76
CA TYR A 3 -11.00 2.66 -3.05
C TYR A 3 -10.32 1.32 -2.74
N VAL A 4 -10.64 0.72 -1.59
CA VAL A 4 -10.12 -0.61 -1.18
C VAL A 4 -10.59 -1.69 -2.18
N LYS A 5 -11.88 -1.68 -2.55
CA LYS A 5 -12.44 -2.62 -3.54
C LYS A 5 -11.84 -2.43 -4.94
N TRP A 6 -11.52 -1.19 -5.33
CA TRP A 6 -10.85 -0.90 -6.59
C TRP A 6 -9.39 -1.38 -6.58
N TRP A 7 -8.68 -1.13 -5.47
CA TRP A 7 -7.34 -1.66 -5.24
C TRP A 7 -7.32 -3.18 -5.32
N ASP A 8 -8.23 -3.88 -4.64
CA ASP A 8 -8.25 -5.34 -4.62
C ASP A 8 -8.48 -5.95 -6.02
N LYS A 9 -9.28 -5.27 -6.86
CA LYS A 9 -9.58 -5.68 -8.25
C LYS A 9 -8.48 -5.37 -9.26
N LEU A 10 -7.47 -4.56 -8.92
CA LEU A 10 -6.39 -4.24 -9.85
C LEU A 10 -5.50 -5.47 -10.13
N PRO A 11 -5.04 -5.64 -11.39
CA PRO A 11 -4.05 -6.66 -11.73
C PRO A 11 -2.74 -6.40 -10.99
N LYS A 12 -2.02 -7.50 -10.69
CA LYS A 12 -0.78 -7.51 -9.91
C LYS A 12 0.25 -6.48 -10.38
N TRP A 13 0.43 -6.37 -11.70
CA TRP A 13 1.33 -5.39 -12.32
C TRP A 13 0.93 -3.94 -12.08
N ALA A 14 -0.37 -3.63 -12.10
CA ALA A 14 -0.86 -2.28 -11.85
C ALA A 14 -0.73 -1.91 -10.37
N LYS A 15 -0.99 -2.85 -9.44
CA LYS A 15 -0.69 -2.68 -8.01
C LYS A 15 0.79 -2.39 -7.77
N PHE A 16 1.66 -3.11 -8.46
CA PHE A 16 3.11 -2.93 -8.36
C PHE A 16 3.57 -1.55 -8.86
N LEU A 17 3.10 -1.13 -10.04
CA LEU A 17 3.38 0.20 -10.60
C LEU A 17 2.87 1.33 -9.69
N LEU A 18 1.65 1.20 -9.17
CA LEU A 18 1.08 2.17 -8.24
C LEU A 18 1.83 2.20 -6.91
N ALA A 19 2.24 1.04 -6.39
CA ALA A 19 3.08 0.95 -5.20
C ALA A 19 4.46 1.60 -5.43
N PHE A 20 5.04 1.54 -6.63
CA PHE A 20 6.32 2.19 -6.96
C PHE A 20 6.23 3.71 -6.91
N PHE A 21 5.38 4.27 -7.76
CA PHE A 21 5.38 5.69 -8.07
C PHE A 21 4.54 6.47 -7.05
N ALA A 22 3.48 5.86 -6.55
CA ALA A 22 2.51 6.50 -5.67
C ALA A 22 2.23 5.68 -4.40
N GLY A 23 3.09 4.72 -4.04
CA GLY A 23 2.83 3.82 -2.92
C GLY A 23 2.66 4.53 -1.58
N TRP A 24 3.46 5.57 -1.35
CA TRP A 24 3.34 6.43 -0.17
C TRP A 24 1.92 7.00 0.02
N LEU A 25 1.29 7.43 -1.08
CA LEU A 25 -0.03 8.06 -1.07
C LEU A 25 -1.14 7.02 -1.17
N VAL A 26 -1.04 6.12 -2.14
CA VAL A 26 -2.05 5.08 -2.43
C VAL A 26 -2.13 4.06 -1.30
N LEU A 27 -0.99 3.55 -0.83
CA LEU A 27 -0.95 2.56 0.24
C LEU A 27 -1.13 3.21 1.62
N GLY A 28 -0.71 4.47 1.78
CA GLY A 28 -1.04 5.25 2.96
C GLY A 28 -2.54 5.41 3.15
N VAL A 29 -3.25 5.87 2.10
CA VAL A 29 -4.72 5.98 2.11
C VAL A 29 -5.38 4.60 2.27
N TYR A 30 -4.88 3.56 1.61
CA TYR A 30 -5.38 2.19 1.75
C TYR A 30 -5.33 1.71 3.21
N ARG A 31 -4.21 1.98 3.91
CA ARG A 31 -4.04 1.65 5.34
C ARG A 31 -5.00 2.41 6.25
N ILE A 32 -5.18 3.71 6.02
CA ILE A 32 -6.17 4.51 6.77
C ILE A 32 -7.58 3.93 6.60
N LEU A 33 -7.95 3.61 5.36
CA LEU A 33 -9.28 3.06 5.04
C LEU A 33 -9.51 1.64 5.60
N LYS A 34 -8.43 0.90 5.90
CA LYS A 34 -8.48 -0.38 6.60
C LYS A 34 -8.51 -0.25 8.14
N GLY A 35 -8.38 0.96 8.68
CA GLY A 35 -8.38 1.22 10.13
C GLY A 35 -6.98 1.42 10.74
N HIS A 36 -5.91 1.29 9.95
CA HIS A 36 -4.54 1.49 10.39
C HIS A 36 -4.10 2.95 10.22
N LEU A 37 -4.71 3.84 11.02
CA LEU A 37 -4.59 5.30 10.87
C LEU A 37 -3.15 5.81 11.07
N ILE A 38 -2.46 5.32 12.11
CA ILE A 38 -1.07 5.70 12.42
C ILE A 38 -0.13 5.26 11.30
N ALA A 39 -0.23 4.01 10.87
CA ALA A 39 0.61 3.47 9.78
C ALA A 39 0.36 4.19 8.46
N GLY A 40 -0.90 4.56 8.18
CA GLY A 40 -1.26 5.33 7.01
C GLY A 40 -0.69 6.76 7.01
N ILE A 41 -0.70 7.45 8.16
CA ILE A 41 -0.07 8.77 8.30
C ILE A 41 1.45 8.67 8.12
N ILE A 42 2.10 7.65 8.68
CA ILE A 42 3.54 7.41 8.49
C ILE A 42 3.86 7.20 7.01
N TRP A 43 3.01 6.46 6.29
CA TRP A 43 3.19 6.26 4.84
C TRP A 43 3.01 7.56 4.04
N LEU A 44 2.03 8.39 4.41
CA LEU A 44 1.76 9.66 3.74
C LEU A 44 2.86 10.72 3.98
N ILE A 45 3.46 10.75 5.17
CA ILE A 45 4.46 11.77 5.52
C ILE A 45 5.88 11.30 5.19
N CYS A 46 6.21 10.06 5.55
CA CYS A 46 7.57 9.52 5.43
C CYS A 46 7.76 8.62 4.20
N GLY A 47 6.73 8.43 3.38
CA GLY A 47 6.79 7.50 2.25
C GLY A 47 6.79 6.02 2.64
N GLY A 48 6.61 5.72 3.93
CA GLY A 48 6.74 4.37 4.48
C GLY A 48 8.18 3.97 4.81
N PHE A 49 9.15 4.89 4.73
CA PHE A 49 10.58 4.59 4.74
C PHE A 49 11.02 3.65 3.59
N VAL A 50 12.30 3.69 3.22
CA VAL A 50 12.84 2.85 2.12
C VAL A 50 12.54 1.36 2.35
N ILE A 51 12.62 0.91 3.60
CA ILE A 51 12.35 -0.47 3.99
C ILE A 51 10.86 -0.82 3.85
N GLY A 52 9.96 0.05 4.29
CA GLY A 52 8.53 -0.21 4.18
C GLY A 52 8.04 -0.18 2.73
N TRP A 53 8.56 0.75 1.93
CA TRP A 53 8.30 0.80 0.50
C TRP A 53 8.82 -0.46 -0.23
N ALA A 54 10.05 -0.91 0.08
CA ALA A 54 10.61 -2.14 -0.47
C ALA A 54 9.84 -3.39 -0.02
N TRP A 55 9.29 -3.39 1.20
CA TRP A 55 8.46 -4.48 1.67
C TRP A 55 7.07 -4.51 1.01
N ASP A 56 6.45 -3.36 0.79
CA ASP A 56 5.19 -3.26 0.03
C ASP A 56 5.36 -3.81 -1.39
N TRP A 57 6.52 -3.57 -1.97
CA TRP A 57 6.94 -4.14 -3.24
C TRP A 57 7.05 -5.66 -3.24
N ILE A 58 7.80 -6.21 -2.30
CA ILE A 58 8.00 -7.65 -2.14
C ILE A 58 6.67 -8.34 -1.85
N SER A 59 5.81 -7.72 -1.02
CA SER A 59 4.52 -8.29 -0.65
C SER A 59 3.50 -8.27 -1.79
N VAL A 60 3.46 -7.21 -2.61
CA VAL A 60 2.66 -7.21 -3.85
C VAL A 60 3.17 -8.25 -4.85
N LEU A 61 4.49 -8.44 -4.98
CA LEU A 61 5.09 -9.44 -5.86
C LEU A 61 4.87 -10.89 -5.39
N LEU A 62 5.02 -11.17 -4.10
CA LEU A 62 4.89 -12.53 -3.56
C LEU A 62 3.45 -12.90 -3.26
N TYR A 63 2.69 -11.98 -2.64
CA TYR A 63 1.37 -12.27 -2.08
C TYR A 63 0.22 -11.56 -2.80
N ASN A 64 0.49 -10.67 -3.76
CA ASN A 64 -0.53 -9.84 -4.44
C ASN A 64 -1.39 -9.02 -3.46
N LYS A 65 -0.87 -8.81 -2.24
CA LYS A 65 -1.48 -8.06 -1.15
C LYS A 65 -0.40 -7.30 -0.39
N VAL A 66 -0.80 -6.21 0.24
CA VAL A 66 0.06 -5.36 1.06
C VAL A 66 -0.03 -5.91 2.48
N THR A 67 1.07 -6.40 3.04
CA THR A 67 1.07 -7.09 4.35
C THR A 67 1.60 -6.24 5.49
N LEU A 68 2.41 -5.21 5.22
CA LEU A 68 2.97 -4.40 6.30
C LEU A 68 1.94 -3.40 6.83
N PHE A 69 1.47 -3.59 8.06
CA PHE A 69 0.51 -2.71 8.72
C PHE A 69 -0.74 -2.39 7.87
N ALA A 70 -1.15 -3.36 7.06
CA ALA A 70 -2.28 -3.27 6.13
C ALA A 70 -3.07 -4.59 6.04
N ASP A 71 -2.80 -5.55 6.93
CA ASP A 71 -3.58 -6.80 7.02
C ASP A 71 -4.96 -6.48 7.62
#